data_AF-A0A926UR91-F1
#
_entry.id   AF-A0A926UR91-F1
#
_cell.length_a   1.000
_cell.length_b   1.000
_cell.length_c   1.000
_cell.angle_alpha   90.00
_cell.angle_beta   90.00
_cell.angle_gamma   90.00
#
_symmetry.space_group_name_H-M   'P 1'
#
loop_
_entity.id
_entity.type
_entity.pdbx_description
1 polymer ?
#
loop_
_entity_poly.entity_id
_entity_poly.type
_entity_poly.pdbx_seq_one_letter_code
_entity_poly.pdbx_strand_id
1 'polypeptide(L)'
;MALIGNDENKIQRAKTRVLLVLWAVAGVDQALGKGKIEPLTRTKEKASDYDEVFAALEADGAIALTRLKNGNIKNATLTQVGFELLGEYLRSPDFEFEGTQIGARMGNYLVKWIAHVPTVAIASDSSTDEAVVAEG
;
A
#
# COMPACT_ATOMS: atom_id res chain seq x y z
N MET A 1 19.28 -8.55 -5.31
CA MET A 1 18.62 -8.71 -6.62
C MET A 1 17.92 -7.40 -6.83
N ALA A 2 18.30 -6.62 -7.84
CA ALA A 2 17.72 -5.30 -8.05
C ALA A 2 16.21 -5.43 -8.31
N LEU A 3 15.43 -4.40 -7.96
CA LEU A 3 14.05 -4.26 -8.42
C LEU A 3 13.95 -4.09 -9.96
N ILE A 4 15.10 -4.05 -10.64
CA ILE A 4 15.22 -3.89 -12.09
C ILE A 4 14.90 -5.22 -12.78
N GLY A 5 13.70 -5.25 -13.36
CA GLY A 5 13.26 -6.24 -14.33
C GLY A 5 11.75 -6.21 -14.40
N ASN A 6 11.20 -5.35 -15.26
CA ASN A 6 9.88 -5.29 -15.91
C ASN A 6 8.61 -5.86 -15.24
N ASP A 7 8.66 -6.24 -13.97
CA ASP A 7 7.55 -6.78 -13.20
C ASP A 7 6.89 -5.60 -12.50
N GLU A 8 5.99 -4.94 -13.21
CA GLU A 8 5.12 -3.89 -12.67
C GLU A 8 4.50 -4.30 -11.31
N ASN A 9 4.16 -5.58 -11.18
CA ASN A 9 3.71 -6.21 -9.94
C ASN A 9 4.72 -6.11 -8.78
N LYS A 10 6.03 -6.24 -9.01
CA LYS A 10 7.05 -6.11 -7.94
C LYS A 10 7.15 -4.66 -7.45
N ILE A 11 7.12 -3.69 -8.37
CA ILE A 11 7.15 -2.28 -8.01
C ILE A 11 5.86 -1.92 -7.24
N GLN A 12 4.70 -2.39 -7.71
CA GLN A 12 3.43 -2.19 -7.03
C GLN A 12 3.43 -2.79 -5.61
N ARG A 13 3.92 -4.03 -5.44
CA ARG A 13 4.04 -4.64 -4.10
C ARG A 13 4.98 -3.85 -3.20
N ALA A 14 6.12 -3.37 -3.72
CA ALA A 14 7.02 -2.50 -2.97
C ALA A 14 6.34 -1.18 -2.57
N LYS A 15 5.59 -0.54 -3.48
CA LYS A 15 4.75 0.65 -3.20
C LYS A 15 3.75 0.36 -2.07
N THR A 16 3.00 -0.74 -2.15
CA THR A 16 2.03 -1.14 -1.12
C THR A 16 2.68 -1.33 0.24
N ARG A 17 3.84 -1.98 0.31
CA ARG A 17 4.58 -2.15 1.57
C ARG A 17 4.99 -0.81 2.19
N VAL A 18 5.48 0.12 1.38
CA VAL A 18 5.86 1.47 1.84
C VAL A 18 4.65 2.23 2.38
N LEU A 19 3.55 2.26 1.62
CA LEU A 19 2.32 2.95 2.02
C LEU A 19 1.71 2.35 3.30
N LEU A 20 1.66 1.01 3.40
CA LEU A 20 1.12 0.32 4.57
C LEU A 20 1.91 0.64 5.84
N VAL A 21 3.23 0.78 5.74
CA VAL A 21 4.08 1.12 6.89
C VAL A 21 4.01 2.57 7.27
N LEU A 22 3.97 3.47 6.28
CA LEU A 22 3.74 4.89 6.57
C LEU A 22 2.43 5.07 7.33
N TRP A 23 1.36 4.43 6.86
CA TRP A 23 0.08 4.44 7.54
C TRP A 23 0.14 3.81 8.93
N ALA A 24 0.73 2.62 9.08
CA ALA A 24 0.69 1.90 10.35
C ALA A 24 1.61 2.48 11.45
N VAL A 25 2.67 3.20 11.07
CA VAL A 25 3.66 3.75 12.00
C VAL A 25 3.42 5.23 12.29
N ALA A 26 3.02 6.02 11.29
CA ALA A 26 2.80 7.46 11.44
C ALA A 26 1.33 7.85 11.21
N GLY A 27 0.63 7.18 10.29
CA GLY A 27 -0.71 7.57 9.87
C GLY A 27 -0.68 8.56 8.71
N VAL A 28 -1.85 9.08 8.35
CA VAL A 28 -2.02 10.07 7.26
C VAL A 28 -1.55 11.44 7.75
N ASP A 29 -0.90 12.20 6.87
CA ASP A 29 -0.36 13.56 7.10
C ASP A 29 0.73 13.67 8.18
N GLN A 30 1.23 12.54 8.69
CA GLN A 30 2.34 12.51 9.64
C GLN A 30 3.67 12.10 8.98
N ALA A 31 4.71 12.87 9.28
CA ALA A 31 6.04 12.64 8.73
C ALA A 31 6.75 11.48 9.43
N LEU A 32 7.21 10.50 8.64
CA LEU A 32 8.02 9.37 9.10
C LEU A 32 9.45 9.45 8.54
N GLY A 33 10.45 9.33 9.40
CA GLY A 33 11.85 9.32 8.96
C GLY A 33 12.18 8.10 8.09
N LYS A 34 12.97 8.27 7.01
CA LYS A 34 13.36 7.20 6.07
C LYS A 34 13.93 5.97 6.79
N GLY A 35 14.74 6.19 7.83
CA GLY A 35 15.36 5.11 8.63
C GLY A 35 14.36 4.24 9.41
N LYS A 36 13.09 4.65 9.56
CA LYS A 36 12.02 3.79 10.11
C LYS A 36 11.30 2.97 9.03
N ILE A 37 11.46 3.35 7.76
CA ILE A 37 10.94 2.64 6.58
C ILE A 37 11.96 1.61 6.08
N GLU A 38 13.26 1.93 6.12
CA GLU A 38 14.37 1.01 5.80
C GLU A 38 14.38 -0.36 6.50
N PRO A 39 13.99 -0.54 7.78
CA PRO A 39 13.96 -1.85 8.44
C PRO A 39 12.96 -2.84 7.81
N LEU A 40 12.26 -2.45 6.74
CA LEU A 40 11.42 -3.33 5.94
C LEU A 40 12.06 -3.87 4.66
N THR A 41 13.22 -3.34 4.27
CA THR A 41 13.98 -3.89 3.14
C THR A 41 14.22 -5.38 3.39
N ARG A 42 13.87 -6.23 2.42
CA ARG A 42 14.20 -7.67 2.54
C ARG A 42 15.70 -7.83 2.62
N THR A 43 16.17 -8.96 3.16
CA THR A 43 17.60 -9.32 3.30
C THR A 43 18.41 -9.22 1.98
N LYS A 44 17.76 -9.07 0.82
CA LYS A 44 18.39 -8.94 -0.51
C LYS A 44 18.04 -7.64 -1.28
N GLU A 45 17.25 -6.75 -0.69
CA GLU A 45 16.90 -5.44 -1.26
C GLU A 45 17.76 -4.36 -0.60
N LYS A 46 18.22 -3.39 -1.39
CA LYS A 46 19.05 -2.28 -0.92
C LYS A 46 18.21 -1.02 -0.77
N ALA A 47 18.65 -0.11 0.09
CA ALA A 47 18.03 1.21 0.23
C ALA A 47 17.91 1.97 -1.11
N SER A 48 18.88 1.77 -2.02
CA SER A 48 18.87 2.36 -3.38
C SER A 48 17.76 1.81 -4.28
N ASP A 49 17.36 0.55 -4.09
CA ASP A 49 16.27 -0.03 -4.89
C ASP A 49 14.94 0.70 -4.58
N TYR A 50 14.80 1.23 -3.37
CA TYR A 50 13.59 1.93 -2.94
C TYR A 50 13.54 3.39 -3.40
N ASP A 51 14.64 3.98 -3.88
CA ASP A 51 14.64 5.38 -4.29
C ASP A 51 13.70 5.59 -5.51
N GLU A 52 13.63 4.63 -6.44
CA GLU A 52 12.66 4.64 -7.54
C GLU A 52 11.21 4.48 -7.06
N VAL A 53 10.99 3.65 -6.05
CA VAL A 53 9.66 3.46 -5.43
C VAL A 53 9.19 4.76 -4.78
N PHE A 54 10.07 5.43 -4.03
CA PHE A 54 9.77 6.73 -3.42
C PHE A 54 9.53 7.81 -4.47
N ALA A 55 10.33 7.85 -5.55
CA ALA A 55 10.12 8.79 -6.64
C ALA A 55 8.79 8.57 -7.36
N ALA A 56 8.41 7.32 -7.61
CA ALA A 56 7.14 6.98 -8.24
C ALA A 56 5.95 7.36 -7.33
N LEU A 57 6.02 7.05 -6.02
CA LEU A 57 4.98 7.44 -5.07
C LEU A 57 4.87 8.96 -4.89
N GLU A 58 5.98 9.69 -4.96
CA GLU A 58 5.98 11.16 -4.94
C GLU A 58 5.35 11.72 -6.22
N ALA A 59 5.65 11.14 -7.38
CA ALA A 59 5.03 11.52 -8.67
C ALA A 59 3.52 11.23 -8.70
N ASP A 60 3.09 10.12 -8.11
CA ASP A 60 1.68 9.74 -7.96
C ASP A 60 0.95 10.61 -6.91
N GLY A 61 1.66 11.51 -6.21
CA GLY A 61 1.11 12.32 -5.12
C GLY A 61 0.74 11.51 -3.88
N ALA A 62 1.11 10.23 -3.83
CA ALA A 62 0.80 9.29 -2.75
C ALA A 62 1.57 9.60 -1.47
N ILE A 63 2.77 10.19 -1.60
CA ILE A 63 3.59 10.61 -0.49
C ILE A 63 4.19 11.98 -0.74
N ALA A 64 4.44 12.73 0.33
CA ALA A 64 5.28 13.92 0.30
C ALA A 64 6.65 13.60 0.90
N LEU A 65 7.72 13.88 0.17
CA LEU A 65 9.09 13.66 0.64
C LEU A 65 9.70 14.98 1.13
N THR A 66 10.29 14.95 2.32
CA THR A 66 11.19 16.01 2.78
C THR A 66 12.62 15.55 2.57
N ARG A 67 13.40 16.31 1.79
CA ARG A 67 14.81 16.00 1.49
C ARG A 67 15.77 16.84 2.33
N LEU A 68 16.92 16.27 2.68
CA LEU A 68 18.04 16.98 3.27
C LEU A 68 18.74 17.86 2.21
N LYS A 69 19.59 18.78 2.67
CA LYS A 69 20.37 19.68 1.77
C LYS A 69 21.26 18.93 0.77
N ASN A 70 21.62 17.69 1.06
CA ASN A 70 22.41 16.82 0.19
C ASN A 70 21.57 15.98 -0.78
N GLY A 71 20.24 16.21 -0.86
CA GLY A 71 19.33 15.48 -1.74
C GLY A 71 18.75 14.19 -1.16
N ASN A 72 19.26 13.70 -0.02
CA ASN A 72 18.77 12.46 0.58
C ASN A 72 17.38 12.63 1.19
N ILE A 73 16.51 11.64 1.03
CA ILE A 73 15.19 11.62 1.67
C ILE A 73 15.36 11.58 3.20
N LYS A 74 14.85 12.60 3.89
CA LYS A 74 14.81 12.70 5.35
C LYS A 74 13.58 12.00 5.90
N ASN A 75 12.41 12.45 5.43
CA ASN A 75 11.11 12.01 5.88
C ASN A 75 10.20 11.75 4.68
N ALA A 76 9.27 10.83 4.84
CA ALA A 76 8.14 10.61 3.95
C ALA A 76 6.84 10.76 4.75
N THR A 77 5.87 11.45 4.17
CA THR A 77 4.54 11.64 4.74
C THR A 77 3.54 10.98 3.82
N LEU A 78 2.64 10.17 4.37
CA LEU A 78 1.53 9.60 3.61
C LEU A 78 0.47 10.68 3.38
N THR A 79 0.09 10.90 2.12
CA THR A 79 -1.03 11.79 1.79
C THR A 79 -2.34 11.02 1.80
N GLN A 80 -3.47 11.74 1.76
CA GLN A 80 -4.78 11.13 1.58
C GLN A 80 -4.86 10.29 0.29
N VAL A 81 -4.28 10.79 -0.81
CA VAL A 81 -4.18 10.07 -2.10
C VAL A 81 -3.42 8.74 -1.92
N GLY A 82 -2.35 8.74 -1.15
CA GLY A 82 -1.59 7.52 -0.88
C GLY A 82 -2.35 6.51 -0.04
N PHE A 83 -3.23 6.96 0.86
CA PHE A 83 -4.10 6.08 1.63
C PHE A 83 -5.17 5.41 0.76
N GLU A 84 -5.72 6.15 -0.20
CA GLU A 84 -6.68 5.61 -1.18
C GLU A 84 -6.01 4.59 -2.10
N LEU A 85 -4.83 4.91 -2.65
CA LEU A 85 -4.01 3.99 -3.45
C LEU A 85 -3.62 2.73 -2.68
N LEU A 86 -3.28 2.86 -1.39
CA LEU A 86 -3.02 1.71 -0.53
C LEU A 86 -4.23 0.77 -0.49
N GLY A 87 -5.44 1.32 -0.38
CA GLY A 87 -6.66 0.52 -0.40
C GLY A 87 -6.98 -0.09 -1.74
N GLU A 88 -6.69 0.60 -2.84
CA GLU A 88 -6.83 0.04 -4.19
C GLU A 88 -5.87 -1.15 -4.39
N TYR A 89 -4.60 -0.98 -4.04
CA TYR A 89 -3.61 -2.04 -4.19
C TYR A 89 -3.90 -3.24 -3.28
N LEU A 90 -4.32 -3.03 -2.03
CA LEU A 90 -4.64 -4.13 -1.11
C LEU A 90 -5.92 -4.89 -1.47
N ARG A 91 -6.85 -4.25 -2.19
CA ARG A 91 -8.08 -4.89 -2.67
C ARG A 91 -7.94 -5.50 -4.06
N SER A 92 -6.83 -5.25 -4.75
CA SER A 92 -6.55 -5.87 -6.04
C SER A 92 -6.51 -7.40 -5.90
N PRO A 93 -7.22 -8.15 -6.76
CA PRO A 93 -7.21 -9.61 -6.71
C PRO A 93 -5.82 -10.20 -6.99
N ASP A 94 -4.96 -9.45 -7.66
CA ASP A 94 -3.60 -9.85 -8.02
C ASP A 94 -2.57 -9.52 -6.93
N PHE A 95 -3.01 -8.88 -5.83
CA PHE A 95 -2.10 -8.51 -4.75
C PHE A 95 -1.79 -9.70 -3.85
N GLU A 96 -0.49 -9.96 -3.72
CA GLU A 96 0.08 -10.87 -2.73
C GLU A 96 1.42 -10.31 -2.25
N PHE A 97 1.82 -10.67 -1.04
CA PHE A 97 3.19 -10.40 -0.59
C PHE A 97 4.17 -11.34 -1.29
N GLU A 98 5.38 -10.85 -1.55
CA GLU A 98 6.39 -11.64 -2.25
C GLU A 98 7.00 -12.75 -1.38
N GLY A 99 6.99 -13.97 -1.92
CA GLY A 99 7.61 -15.13 -1.30
C GLY A 99 6.66 -15.90 -0.37
N THR A 100 7.21 -16.80 0.42
CA THR A 100 6.43 -17.77 1.20
C THR A 100 6.08 -17.28 2.62
N GLN A 101 6.72 -16.22 3.10
CA GLN A 101 6.58 -15.75 4.49
C GLN A 101 6.54 -14.23 4.56
N ILE A 102 5.64 -13.72 5.39
CA ILE A 102 5.59 -12.31 5.80
C ILE A 102 6.08 -12.18 7.24
N GLY A 103 6.82 -11.12 7.54
CA GLY A 103 7.20 -10.81 8.92
C GLY A 103 5.97 -10.42 9.74
N ALA A 104 5.90 -10.85 11.01
CA ALA A 104 4.77 -10.58 11.90
C ALA A 104 4.40 -9.08 12.00
N ARG A 105 5.40 -8.19 11.94
CA ARG A 105 5.16 -6.74 11.89
C ARG A 105 4.28 -6.33 10.71
N MET A 106 4.58 -6.84 9.52
CA MET A 106 3.81 -6.54 8.31
C MET A 106 2.41 -7.13 8.37
N GLY A 107 2.29 -8.38 8.82
CA GLY A 107 0.99 -9.01 9.03
C GLY A 107 0.11 -8.21 10.00
N ASN A 108 0.67 -7.74 11.11
CA ASN A 108 -0.05 -6.91 12.08
C ASN A 108 -0.46 -5.55 11.51
N TYR A 109 0.35 -4.94 10.64
CA TYR A 109 -0.02 -3.70 9.95
C TYR A 109 -1.21 -3.91 9.02
N LEU A 110 -1.21 -5.02 8.27
CA LEU A 110 -2.35 -5.36 7.41
C LEU A 110 -3.63 -5.61 8.22
N VAL A 111 -3.55 -6.39 9.30
CA VAL A 111 -4.71 -6.65 10.18
C VAL A 111 -5.28 -5.35 10.73
N LYS A 112 -4.41 -4.42 11.17
CA LYS A 112 -4.84 -3.09 11.62
C LYS A 112 -5.52 -2.31 10.51
N TRP A 113 -4.99 -2.37 9.29
CA TRP A 113 -5.56 -1.67 8.14
C TRP A 113 -6.95 -2.20 7.81
N ILE A 114 -7.12 -3.52 7.75
CA ILE A 114 -8.41 -4.17 7.52
C ILE A 114 -9.42 -3.77 8.60
N ALA A 115 -9.01 -3.73 9.88
CA ALA A 115 -9.88 -3.31 10.97
C ALA A 115 -10.24 -1.81 10.94
N HIS A 116 -9.38 -0.97 10.34
CA HIS A 116 -9.58 0.47 10.27
C HIS A 116 -10.49 0.87 9.10
N VAL A 117 -10.42 0.15 7.99
CA VAL A 117 -11.19 0.47 6.79
C VAL A 117 -12.59 -0.12 6.91
N PRO A 118 -13.66 0.69 6.79
CA PRO A 118 -15.01 0.16 6.81
C PRO A 118 -15.16 -0.82 5.65
N THR A 119 -15.57 -2.05 5.97
CA THR A 119 -15.98 -3.01 4.95
C THR A 119 -17.19 -2.42 4.25
N VAL A 120 -17.03 -2.06 2.97
CA VAL A 120 -18.18 -1.77 2.11
C VAL A 120 -18.99 -3.06 2.11
N ALA A 121 -20.14 -3.04 2.79
CA ALA A 121 -21.10 -4.12 2.69
C ALA A 121 -21.43 -4.25 1.21
N ILE A 122 -21.07 -5.40 0.62
CA ILE A 122 -21.64 -5.80 -0.65
C ILE A 122 -23.15 -5.82 -0.40
N ALA A 123 -23.86 -4.81 -0.91
CA ALA A 123 -25.30 -4.88 -1.00
C ALA A 123 -25.57 -6.06 -1.92
N SER A 124 -25.95 -7.19 -1.34
CA SER A 124 -26.57 -8.27 -2.08
C SER A 124 -27.81 -7.66 -2.71
N ASP A 125 -27.71 -7.35 -4.00
CA ASP A 125 -28.87 -6.98 -4.81
C ASP A 125 -29.73 -8.23 -4.90
N SER A 126 -30.58 -8.43 -3.89
CA SER A 126 -31.68 -9.37 -3.95
C SER A 126 -32.76 -8.72 -4.81
N SER A 127 -32.51 -8.66 -6.12
CA SER A 127 -33.52 -8.37 -7.10
C SER A 127 -34.47 -9.57 -7.13
N THR A 128 -35.52 -9.51 -6.32
CA THR A 128 -36.69 -10.38 -6.40
C THR A 128 -37.34 -10.16 -7.77
N ASP A 129 -37.14 -11.10 -8.68
CA ASP A 129 -37.95 -11.20 -9.89
C ASP A 129 -39.32 -11.78 -9.49
N GLU A 130 -40.21 -10.92 -8.99
CA GLU A 130 -41.63 -11.24 -8.84
C GLU A 130 -42.30 -11.09 -10.21
N ALA A 131 -42.07 -12.07 -11.08
CA ALA A 131 -42.80 -12.22 -12.31
C ALA A 131 -44.21 -12.78 -12.03
N VAL A 132 -45.17 -11.86 -12.14
CA VAL A 132 -46.61 -12.06 -12.35
C VAL A 132 -46.90 -13.29 -13.23
N VAL A 133 -47.70 -14.23 -12.73
CA VAL A 133 -48.49 -15.13 -13.57
C VAL A 133 -49.96 -15.00 -13.23
N ALA A 134 -50.70 -14.63 -14.27
CA ALA A 134 -52.12 -14.37 -14.29
C ALA A 134 -52.95 -15.64 -14.59
N GLU A 135 -54.24 -15.51 -14.29
CA GLU A 135 -55.42 -16.23 -14.81
C GLU A 135 -55.73 -17.67 -14.36
N GLY A 136 -56.97 -17.79 -13.89
CA GLY A 136 -57.72 -19.00 -13.54
C GLY A 136 -59.05 -18.61 -12.90
#